data_AF-A0A7K1U7T7-F1
#
_entry.id   AF-A0A7K1U7T7-F1
#
_cell.length_a   1.000
_cell.length_b   1.000
_cell.length_c   1.000
_cell.angle_alpha   90.00
_cell.angle_beta   90.00
_cell.angle_gamma   90.00
#
_symmetry.space_group_name_H-M   'P 1'
#
loop_
_entity.id
_entity.type
_entity.pdbx_description
1 polymer ?
#
loop_
_entity_poly.entity_id
_entity_poly.type
_entity_poly.pdbx_seq_one_letter_code
_entity_poly.pdbx_strand_id
1 'polypeptide(L)'
;MPHLLNRINILAVKIYKNTENSVIGNALRITIDSRERCKTLLLFDYIFFHILFLVPKTLISLYIQNTTDLVLIPALLLLLLTCMLMVKNGVSVKATSVTVAFVTLVIPVLSSFYNNQDTSPKYAMAWLLSILFCYIATNITVTLSLGALLCGYLSLVAWMKINHITVYISTGYTPEQNLLFSPVMTALYILFMIRVLGAHYRNIFIYEQEKTLQKQRQHSSLLNQHLTKQFIILKGLSRSGKSKYLDGNKELLEACLGEIEKQCESAIDYLDNGHHVDSNARAEH
;
A
#
# COMPACT_ATOMS: atom_id res chain seq x y z
N MET A 1 32.73 -12.44 -5.66
CA MET A 1 31.24 -12.46 -5.67
C MET A 1 30.54 -11.22 -5.10
N PRO A 2 30.98 -10.52 -4.02
CA PRO A 2 30.20 -9.40 -3.46
C PRO A 2 30.06 -8.18 -4.39
N HIS A 3 31.06 -7.96 -5.25
CA HIS A 3 31.05 -6.85 -6.21
C HIS A 3 30.00 -7.01 -7.34
N LEU A 4 29.72 -8.25 -7.77
CA LEU A 4 28.66 -8.52 -8.77
C LEU A 4 27.27 -8.31 -8.16
N LEU A 5 27.05 -8.78 -6.93
CA LEU A 5 25.79 -8.55 -6.20
C LEU A 5 25.54 -7.06 -5.98
N ASN A 6 26.57 -6.29 -5.61
CA ASN A 6 26.44 -4.84 -5.49
C ASN A 6 26.11 -4.16 -6.81
N ARG A 7 26.74 -4.56 -7.92
CA ARG A 7 26.41 -4.01 -9.25
C ARG A 7 24.98 -4.32 -9.68
N ILE A 8 24.51 -5.55 -9.45
CA ILE A 8 23.13 -5.95 -9.73
C ILE A 8 22.15 -5.14 -8.88
N ASN A 9 22.45 -4.96 -7.59
CA ASN A 9 21.62 -4.15 -6.70
C ASN A 9 21.53 -2.69 -7.16
N ILE A 10 22.66 -2.06 -7.50
CA ILE A 10 22.69 -0.68 -8.02
C ILE A 10 21.84 -0.57 -9.30
N LEU A 11 21.97 -1.53 -10.21
CA LEU A 11 21.22 -1.54 -11.46
C LEU A 11 19.72 -1.75 -11.21
N ALA A 12 19.34 -2.66 -10.33
CA ALA A 12 17.95 -2.93 -9.96
C ALA A 12 17.31 -1.68 -9.33
N VAL A 13 18.00 -1.02 -8.40
CA VAL A 13 17.52 0.23 -7.78
C VAL A 13 17.37 1.33 -8.82
N LYS A 14 18.31 1.44 -9.77
CA LYS A 14 18.25 2.44 -10.84
C LYS A 14 17.07 2.20 -11.78
N ILE A 15 16.85 0.96 -12.20
CA ILE A 15 15.71 0.57 -13.06
C ILE A 15 14.40 0.85 -12.34
N TYR A 16 14.27 0.42 -11.09
CA TYR A 16 13.07 0.66 -10.28
C TYR A 16 12.76 2.15 -10.18
N LYS A 17 13.72 2.99 -9.74
CA LYS A 17 13.52 4.44 -9.59
C LYS A 17 13.21 5.13 -10.91
N ASN A 18 13.86 4.73 -12.00
CA ASN A 18 13.60 5.32 -13.31
C ASN A 18 12.18 4.97 -13.81
N THR A 19 11.76 3.72 -13.60
CA THR A 19 10.42 3.25 -13.97
C THR A 19 9.35 3.93 -13.11
N GLU A 20 9.58 4.03 -11.81
CA GLU A 20 8.71 4.73 -10.86
C GLU A 20 8.49 6.19 -11.29
N ASN A 21 9.58 6.92 -11.52
CA ASN A 21 9.52 8.31 -11.97
C ASN A 21 8.82 8.45 -13.33
N SER A 22 9.01 7.49 -14.25
CA SER A 22 8.38 7.54 -15.57
C SER A 22 6.88 7.22 -15.55
N VAL A 23 6.42 6.37 -14.64
CA VAL A 23 5.02 5.90 -14.60
C VAL A 23 4.18 6.74 -13.67
N ILE A 24 4.67 6.99 -12.45
CA ILE A 24 3.91 7.68 -11.40
C ILE A 24 4.49 9.02 -10.99
N GLY A 25 5.66 9.42 -11.50
CA GLY A 25 6.33 10.66 -11.08
C GLY A 25 5.47 11.93 -11.26
N ASN A 26 4.69 12.01 -12.34
CA ASN A 26 3.76 13.13 -12.53
C ASN A 26 2.57 13.08 -11.57
N ALA A 27 1.98 11.90 -11.35
CA ALA A 27 0.87 11.71 -10.42
C ALA A 27 1.29 12.04 -8.97
N LEU A 28 2.50 11.64 -8.56
CA LEU A 28 3.06 11.93 -7.24
C LEU A 28 3.32 13.42 -6.99
N ARG A 29 3.65 14.19 -8.03
CA ARG A 29 3.89 15.65 -7.91
C ARG A 29 2.62 16.45 -7.73
N ILE A 30 1.51 16.00 -8.32
CA ILE A 30 0.21 16.69 -8.29
C ILE A 30 -0.57 16.33 -7.03
N THR A 31 -0.36 15.13 -6.48
CA THR A 31 -1.13 14.62 -5.33
C THR A 31 -0.66 15.25 -4.02
N ILE A 32 -1.53 16.03 -3.38
CA ILE A 32 -1.28 16.69 -2.09
C ILE A 32 -1.59 15.75 -0.90
N ASP A 33 -2.56 14.85 -1.07
CA ASP A 33 -2.98 13.90 -0.03
C ASP A 33 -2.00 12.70 0.05
N SER A 34 -1.42 12.50 1.22
CA SER A 34 -0.48 11.41 1.49
C SER A 34 -1.11 10.03 1.35
N ARG A 35 -2.42 9.90 1.60
CA ARG A 35 -3.12 8.63 1.46
C ARG A 35 -3.21 8.19 0.01
N GLU A 36 -3.58 9.10 -0.89
CA GLU A 36 -3.63 8.84 -2.33
C GLU A 36 -2.23 8.63 -2.92
N ARG A 37 -1.23 9.34 -2.39
CA ARG A 37 0.18 9.11 -2.73
C ARG A 37 0.63 7.69 -2.38
N CYS A 38 0.29 7.20 -1.19
CA CYS A 38 0.61 5.84 -0.74
C CYS A 38 -0.08 4.77 -1.59
N LYS A 39 -1.36 4.96 -1.96
CA LYS A 39 -2.08 4.05 -2.87
C LYS A 39 -1.45 3.99 -4.26
N THR A 40 -1.02 5.13 -4.78
CA THR A 40 -0.34 5.23 -6.08
C THR A 40 0.97 4.42 -6.08
N LEU A 41 1.76 4.56 -5.01
CA LEU A 41 3.00 3.79 -4.82
C LEU A 41 2.72 2.29 -4.72
N LEU A 42 1.70 1.89 -3.95
CA LEU A 42 1.31 0.50 -3.82
C LEU A 42 0.86 -0.11 -5.16
N LEU A 43 0.05 0.62 -5.94
CA LEU A 43 -0.37 0.19 -7.27
C LEU A 43 0.83 -0.03 -8.19
N PHE A 44 1.77 0.92 -8.20
CA PHE A 44 2.99 0.79 -9.00
C PHE A 44 3.84 -0.41 -8.56
N ASP A 45 4.13 -0.54 -7.26
CA ASP A 45 4.88 -1.68 -6.69
C ASP A 45 4.18 -2.99 -7.10
N TYR A 46 2.86 -3.09 -6.94
CA TYR A 46 2.13 -4.28 -7.31
C TYR A 46 2.30 -4.63 -8.80
N ILE A 47 2.05 -3.70 -9.71
CA ILE A 47 2.17 -3.97 -11.15
C ILE A 47 3.62 -4.31 -11.53
N PHE A 48 4.60 -3.54 -11.03
CA PHE A 48 6.02 -3.73 -11.36
C PHE A 48 6.51 -5.12 -10.93
N PHE A 49 6.23 -5.52 -9.68
CA PHE A 49 6.65 -6.83 -9.19
C PHE A 49 5.84 -7.98 -9.81
N HIS A 50 4.58 -7.75 -10.18
CA HIS A 50 3.81 -8.75 -10.93
C HIS A 50 4.41 -8.98 -12.31
N ILE A 51 4.80 -7.92 -13.03
CA ILE A 51 5.50 -8.03 -14.33
C ILE A 51 6.83 -8.79 -14.15
N LEU A 52 7.61 -8.45 -13.12
CA LEU A 52 8.87 -9.15 -12.83
C LEU A 52 8.63 -10.64 -12.54
N PHE A 53 7.55 -10.97 -11.82
CA PHE A 53 7.14 -12.34 -11.52
C PHE A 53 6.67 -13.12 -12.76
N LEU A 54 6.09 -12.45 -13.76
CA LEU A 54 5.69 -13.10 -15.01
C LEU A 54 6.90 -13.58 -15.83
N VAL A 55 8.07 -12.97 -15.70
CA VAL A 55 9.29 -13.38 -16.43
C VAL A 55 9.68 -14.83 -16.14
N PRO A 56 9.99 -15.24 -14.88
CA PRO A 56 10.30 -16.64 -14.59
C PRO A 56 9.13 -17.58 -14.89
N LYS A 57 7.88 -17.13 -14.71
CA LYS A 57 6.69 -17.92 -15.06
C LYS A 57 6.63 -18.23 -16.57
N THR A 58 6.95 -17.26 -17.41
CA THR A 58 7.00 -17.41 -18.88
C THR A 58 8.10 -18.39 -19.27
N LEU A 59 9.29 -18.29 -18.65
CA LEU A 59 10.40 -19.22 -18.91
C LEU A 59 10.03 -20.67 -18.56
N ILE A 60 9.37 -20.89 -17.42
CA ILE A 60 8.88 -22.22 -17.01
C ILE A 60 7.82 -22.73 -17.99
N SER A 61 6.87 -21.87 -18.38
CA SER A 61 5.82 -22.22 -19.34
C SER A 61 6.40 -22.57 -20.72
N LEU A 62 7.44 -21.87 -21.17
CA LEU A 62 8.18 -22.16 -22.40
C LEU A 62 8.93 -23.50 -22.32
N TYR A 63 9.61 -23.76 -21.20
CA TYR A 63 10.33 -25.02 -20.98
C TYR A 63 9.39 -26.24 -21.02
N ILE A 64 8.18 -26.09 -20.47
CA ILE A 64 7.17 -27.15 -20.39
C ILE A 64 6.29 -27.21 -21.66
N GLN A 65 6.44 -26.25 -22.58
CA GLN A 65 5.63 -26.11 -23.78
C GLN A 65 4.12 -26.01 -23.48
N ASN A 66 3.76 -25.38 -22.36
CA ASN A 66 2.36 -25.16 -22.00
C ASN A 66 1.76 -24.06 -22.89
N THR A 67 1.04 -24.46 -23.94
CA THR A 67 0.42 -23.56 -24.93
C THR A 67 -0.58 -22.57 -24.32
N THR A 68 -1.37 -23.02 -23.35
CA THR A 68 -2.36 -22.20 -22.64
C THR A 68 -1.67 -21.02 -21.93
N ASP A 69 -0.65 -21.33 -21.13
CA ASP A 69 0.07 -20.33 -20.36
C ASP A 69 0.95 -19.44 -21.26
N LEU A 70 1.48 -19.98 -22.35
CA LEU A 70 2.21 -19.22 -23.36
C LEU A 70 1.35 -18.18 -24.09
N VAL A 71 0.03 -18.34 -24.14
CA VAL A 71 -0.90 -17.33 -24.69
C VAL A 71 -1.38 -16.37 -23.60
N LEU A 72 -1.77 -16.90 -22.44
CA LEU A 72 -2.36 -16.09 -21.37
C LEU A 72 -1.36 -15.20 -20.63
N ILE A 73 -0.11 -15.64 -20.45
CA ILE A 73 0.91 -14.82 -19.77
C ILE A 73 1.26 -13.55 -20.56
N PRO A 74 1.54 -13.61 -21.88
CA PRO A 74 1.73 -12.39 -22.67
C PRO A 74 0.50 -11.48 -22.68
N ALA A 75 -0.72 -12.04 -22.74
CA ALA A 75 -1.94 -11.25 -22.65
C ALA A 75 -2.02 -10.48 -21.32
N LEU A 76 -1.72 -11.14 -20.20
CA LEU A 76 -1.66 -10.48 -18.89
C LEU A 76 -0.56 -9.41 -18.83
N LEU A 77 0.62 -9.69 -19.40
CA LEU A 77 1.71 -8.73 -19.47
C LEU A 77 1.27 -7.46 -20.20
N LEU A 78 0.62 -7.60 -21.36
CA LEU A 78 0.07 -6.47 -22.12
C LEU A 78 -0.97 -5.70 -21.29
N LEU A 79 -1.89 -6.38 -20.62
CA LEU A 79 -2.89 -5.73 -19.76
C LEU A 79 -2.23 -4.95 -18.61
N LEU A 80 -1.22 -5.50 -17.95
CA LEU A 80 -0.48 -4.82 -16.89
C LEU A 80 0.31 -3.60 -17.40
N LEU A 81 0.92 -3.70 -18.58
CA LEU A 81 1.57 -2.57 -19.24
C LEU A 81 0.56 -1.47 -19.61
N THR A 82 -0.62 -1.83 -20.13
CA THR A 82 -1.68 -0.84 -20.38
C THR A 82 -2.16 -0.18 -19.09
N CYS A 83 -2.26 -0.91 -17.97
CA CYS A 83 -2.57 -0.33 -16.68
C CYS A 83 -1.50 0.67 -16.22
N MET A 84 -0.20 0.37 -16.40
CA MET A 84 0.87 1.35 -16.13
C MET A 84 0.71 2.61 -16.99
N LEU A 85 0.36 2.47 -18.26
CA LEU A 85 0.11 3.61 -19.16
C LEU A 85 -1.13 4.41 -18.72
N MET A 86 -2.19 3.77 -18.24
CA MET A 86 -3.35 4.45 -17.67
C MET A 86 -2.97 5.32 -16.47
N VAL A 87 -2.14 4.81 -15.55
CA VAL A 87 -1.63 5.61 -14.42
C VAL A 87 -0.79 6.78 -14.92
N LYS A 88 0.10 6.54 -15.89
CA LYS A 88 0.94 7.58 -16.49
C LYS A 88 0.11 8.71 -17.13
N ASN A 89 -1.03 8.36 -17.74
CA ASN A 89 -1.94 9.30 -18.38
C ASN A 89 -2.90 9.99 -17.38
N GLY A 90 -2.75 9.74 -16.07
CA GLY A 90 -3.54 10.40 -15.03
C GLY A 90 -4.92 9.79 -14.78
N VAL A 91 -5.19 8.56 -15.23
CA VAL A 91 -6.42 7.83 -14.85
C VAL A 91 -6.43 7.60 -13.34
N SER A 92 -7.60 7.68 -12.72
CA SER A 92 -7.73 7.51 -11.27
C SER A 92 -7.10 6.20 -10.78
N VAL A 93 -6.32 6.29 -9.70
CA VAL A 93 -5.63 5.17 -9.05
C VAL A 93 -6.62 4.10 -8.61
N LYS A 94 -7.80 4.53 -8.13
CA LYS A 94 -8.88 3.63 -7.74
C LYS A 94 -9.38 2.78 -8.91
N ALA A 95 -9.72 3.40 -10.05
CA ALA A 95 -10.20 2.65 -11.21
C ALA A 95 -9.13 1.70 -11.73
N THR A 96 -7.89 2.17 -11.84
CA THR A 96 -6.78 1.34 -12.33
C THR A 96 -6.48 0.18 -11.40
N SER A 97 -6.56 0.37 -10.08
CA SER A 97 -6.42 -0.71 -9.09
C SER A 97 -7.50 -1.78 -9.24
N VAL A 98 -8.76 -1.39 -9.50
CA VAL A 98 -9.85 -2.35 -9.76
C VAL A 98 -9.56 -3.14 -11.03
N THR A 99 -9.16 -2.47 -12.11
CA THR A 99 -8.82 -3.14 -13.38
C THR A 99 -7.66 -4.12 -13.20
N VAL A 100 -6.59 -3.70 -12.52
CA VAL A 100 -5.43 -4.54 -12.22
C VAL A 100 -5.82 -5.77 -11.41
N ALA A 101 -6.57 -5.61 -10.32
CA ALA A 101 -7.05 -6.72 -9.52
C ALA A 101 -7.91 -7.68 -10.35
N PHE A 102 -8.83 -7.14 -11.15
CA PHE A 102 -9.70 -7.95 -12.00
C PHE A 102 -8.90 -8.79 -13.02
N VAL A 103 -7.95 -8.19 -13.75
CA VAL A 103 -7.15 -8.94 -14.74
C VAL A 103 -6.22 -9.95 -14.08
N THR A 104 -5.64 -9.64 -12.91
CA THR A 104 -4.79 -10.59 -12.17
C THR A 104 -5.59 -11.68 -11.45
N LEU A 105 -6.92 -11.57 -11.39
CA LEU A 105 -7.82 -12.64 -10.93
C LEU A 105 -8.31 -13.50 -12.11
N VAL A 106 -8.84 -12.86 -13.16
CA VAL A 106 -9.49 -13.55 -14.28
C VAL A 106 -8.49 -14.35 -15.13
N ILE A 107 -7.29 -13.83 -15.40
CA ILE A 107 -6.32 -14.58 -16.21
C ILE A 107 -5.90 -15.90 -15.53
N PRO A 108 -5.57 -15.92 -14.22
CA PRO A 108 -5.37 -17.18 -13.51
C PRO A 108 -6.60 -18.10 -13.49
N VAL A 109 -7.82 -17.57 -13.43
CA VAL A 109 -9.05 -18.37 -13.56
C VAL A 109 -9.10 -19.07 -14.93
N LEU A 110 -8.88 -18.34 -16.02
CA LEU A 110 -8.86 -18.91 -17.37
C LEU A 110 -7.74 -19.95 -17.52
N SER A 111 -6.53 -19.64 -17.05
CA SER A 111 -5.40 -20.57 -17.08
C SER A 111 -5.69 -21.83 -16.28
N SER A 112 -6.31 -21.69 -15.11
CA SER A 112 -6.68 -22.82 -14.24
C SER A 112 -7.70 -23.74 -14.90
N PHE A 113 -8.74 -23.16 -15.52
CA PHE A 113 -9.78 -23.88 -16.26
C PHE A 113 -9.23 -24.65 -17.46
N TYR A 114 -8.47 -23.99 -18.34
CA TYR A 114 -7.94 -24.62 -19.56
C TYR A 114 -6.84 -25.65 -19.27
N ASN A 115 -6.14 -25.54 -18.14
CA ASN A 115 -5.16 -26.54 -17.68
C ASN A 115 -5.78 -27.63 -16.79
N ASN A 116 -7.09 -27.59 -16.49
CA ASN A 116 -7.78 -28.50 -15.57
C ASN A 116 -7.10 -28.61 -14.18
N GLN A 117 -6.69 -27.47 -13.63
CA GLN A 117 -5.93 -27.38 -12.38
C GLN A 117 -6.61 -26.43 -11.39
N ASP A 118 -7.93 -26.59 -11.27
CA ASP A 118 -8.87 -25.66 -10.63
C ASP A 118 -8.65 -25.40 -9.13
N THR A 119 -7.79 -26.19 -8.49
CA THR A 119 -7.46 -26.09 -7.06
C THR A 119 -5.96 -26.16 -6.79
N SER A 120 -5.13 -25.96 -7.81
CA SER A 120 -3.68 -26.00 -7.61
C SER A 120 -3.21 -24.81 -6.74
N PRO A 121 -2.30 -25.03 -5.77
CA PRO A 121 -1.77 -23.97 -4.91
C PRO A 121 -1.24 -22.76 -5.69
N LYS A 122 -0.70 -22.96 -6.89
CA LYS A 122 -0.16 -21.88 -7.74
C LYS A 122 -1.21 -20.85 -8.16
N TYR A 123 -2.46 -21.27 -8.38
CA TYR A 123 -3.55 -20.37 -8.79
C TYR A 123 -4.24 -19.77 -7.57
N ALA A 124 -4.39 -20.56 -6.51
CA ALA A 124 -4.92 -20.08 -5.23
C ALA A 124 -4.12 -18.88 -4.69
N MET A 125 -2.78 -18.95 -4.74
CA MET A 125 -1.93 -17.83 -4.31
C MET A 125 -2.10 -16.59 -5.18
N ALA A 126 -2.28 -16.75 -6.50
CA ALA A 126 -2.53 -15.64 -7.41
C ALA A 126 -3.87 -14.96 -7.12
N TRP A 127 -4.92 -15.75 -6.87
CA TRP A 127 -6.25 -15.27 -6.51
C TRP A 127 -6.25 -14.53 -5.17
N LEU A 128 -5.63 -15.11 -4.13
CA LEU A 128 -5.51 -14.49 -2.82
C LEU A 128 -4.76 -13.15 -2.90
N LEU A 129 -3.66 -13.11 -3.64
CA LEU A 129 -2.87 -11.90 -3.85
C LEU A 129 -3.68 -10.80 -4.57
N SER A 130 -4.49 -11.17 -5.58
CA SER A 130 -5.36 -10.21 -6.28
C SER A 130 -6.45 -9.65 -5.36
N ILE A 131 -7.14 -10.52 -4.60
CA ILE A 131 -8.19 -10.11 -3.66
C ILE A 131 -7.61 -9.22 -2.55
N LEU A 132 -6.46 -9.61 -1.99
CA LEU A 132 -5.76 -8.82 -0.98
C LEU A 132 -5.35 -7.45 -1.51
N PHE A 133 -4.80 -7.39 -2.73
CA PHE A 133 -4.46 -6.11 -3.36
C PHE A 133 -5.70 -5.24 -3.57
N CYS A 134 -6.81 -5.82 -4.05
CA CYS A 134 -8.09 -5.13 -4.22
C CYS A 134 -8.59 -4.55 -2.88
N TYR A 135 -8.50 -5.33 -1.80
CA TYR A 135 -8.89 -4.91 -0.46
C TYR A 135 -8.12 -3.68 0.01
N ILE A 136 -6.80 -3.70 -0.19
CA ILE A 136 -5.93 -2.62 0.27
C ILE A 136 -6.08 -1.35 -0.60
N ALA A 137 -6.15 -1.51 -1.92
CA ALA A 137 -6.09 -0.39 -2.85
C ALA A 137 -7.44 0.31 -3.07
N THR A 138 -8.56 -0.39 -2.83
CA THR A 138 -9.90 0.08 -3.23
C THR A 138 -10.90 0.08 -2.07
N ASN A 139 -12.03 -0.64 -2.22
CA ASN A 139 -13.15 -0.69 -1.29
C ASN A 139 -13.51 -2.16 -1.00
N ILE A 140 -14.09 -2.39 0.19
CA ILE A 140 -14.56 -3.72 0.59
C ILE A 140 -15.63 -4.28 -0.35
N THR A 141 -16.53 -3.45 -0.88
CA THR A 141 -17.60 -3.86 -1.80
C THR A 141 -17.05 -4.49 -3.08
N VAL A 142 -16.02 -3.87 -3.67
CA VAL A 142 -15.38 -4.39 -4.89
C VAL A 142 -14.64 -5.68 -4.57
N THR A 143 -13.96 -5.72 -3.44
CA THR A 143 -13.27 -6.93 -2.96
C THR A 143 -14.23 -8.10 -2.77
N LEU A 144 -15.39 -7.86 -2.14
CA LEU A 144 -16.45 -8.85 -1.99
C LEU A 144 -16.99 -9.31 -3.35
N SER A 145 -17.14 -8.40 -4.32
CA SER A 145 -17.56 -8.78 -5.67
C SER A 145 -16.55 -9.67 -6.38
N LEU A 146 -15.24 -9.40 -6.26
CA LEU A 146 -14.19 -10.27 -6.80
C LEU A 146 -14.16 -11.63 -6.09
N GLY A 147 -14.33 -11.64 -4.76
CA GLY A 147 -14.43 -12.86 -3.97
C GLY A 147 -15.65 -13.71 -4.35
N ALA A 148 -16.81 -13.09 -4.52
CA ALA A 148 -18.03 -13.75 -4.97
C ALA A 148 -17.88 -14.33 -6.39
N LEU A 149 -17.22 -13.60 -7.28
CA LEU A 149 -16.89 -14.08 -8.63
C LEU A 149 -16.00 -15.32 -8.58
N LEU A 150 -14.96 -15.31 -7.75
CA LEU A 150 -14.08 -16.47 -7.56
C LEU A 150 -14.83 -17.67 -6.97
N CYS A 151 -15.64 -17.46 -5.94
CA CYS A 151 -16.47 -18.52 -5.36
C CYS A 151 -17.44 -19.10 -6.38
N GLY A 152 -18.11 -18.26 -7.16
CA GLY A 152 -18.98 -18.69 -8.25
C GLY A 152 -18.26 -19.55 -9.29
N TYR A 153 -17.05 -19.16 -9.68
CA TYR A 153 -16.18 -19.98 -10.54
C TYR A 153 -15.87 -21.35 -9.92
N LEU A 154 -15.44 -21.41 -8.66
CA LEU A 154 -15.11 -22.67 -8.00
C LEU A 154 -16.33 -23.58 -7.85
N SER A 155 -17.49 -23.01 -7.52
CA SER A 155 -18.76 -23.76 -7.47
C SER A 155 -19.16 -24.29 -8.84
N LEU A 156 -19.00 -23.50 -9.91
CA LEU A 156 -19.27 -23.93 -11.27
C LEU A 156 -18.37 -25.11 -11.67
N VAL A 157 -17.07 -25.01 -11.40
CA VAL A 157 -16.12 -26.09 -11.66
C VAL A 157 -16.47 -27.35 -10.88
N ALA A 158 -16.77 -27.22 -9.58
CA ALA A 158 -17.18 -28.35 -8.75
C ALA A 158 -18.42 -29.03 -9.32
N TRP A 159 -19.42 -28.25 -9.74
CA TRP A 159 -20.63 -28.75 -10.39
C TRP A 159 -20.33 -29.49 -11.70
N MET A 160 -19.48 -28.95 -12.57
CA MET A 160 -19.08 -29.63 -13.81
C MET A 160 -18.39 -30.97 -13.53
N LYS A 161 -17.53 -31.03 -12.50
CA LYS A 161 -16.82 -32.26 -12.11
C LYS A 161 -17.75 -33.32 -11.56
N ILE A 162 -18.75 -32.93 -10.77
CA ILE A 162 -19.79 -33.84 -10.24
C ILE A 162 -20.64 -34.41 -11.40
N ASN A 163 -20.93 -33.60 -12.42
CA ASN A 163 -21.75 -34.02 -13.57
C ASN A 163 -20.94 -34.65 -14.71
N HIS A 164 -19.64 -34.92 -14.51
CA HIS A 164 -18.75 -35.53 -15.51
C HIS A 164 -18.75 -34.85 -16.89
N ILE A 165 -18.91 -33.52 -16.93
CA ILE A 165 -18.91 -32.77 -18.19
C ILE A 165 -17.47 -32.72 -18.72
N THR A 166 -17.22 -33.37 -19.87
CA THR A 166 -15.91 -33.38 -20.52
C THR A 166 -15.67 -32.06 -21.24
N VAL A 167 -15.00 -31.13 -20.57
CA VAL A 167 -14.50 -29.90 -21.19
C VAL A 167 -13.19 -30.22 -21.93
N TYR A 168 -12.88 -29.52 -23.01
CA TYR A 168 -11.60 -29.66 -23.72
C TYR A 168 -10.44 -29.26 -22.80
N ILE A 169 -9.61 -30.23 -22.43
CA ILE A 169 -8.48 -30.06 -21.52
C ILE A 169 -7.21 -30.05 -22.35
N SER A 170 -6.46 -28.95 -22.30
CA SER A 170 -5.09 -28.93 -22.83
C SER A 170 -4.22 -29.85 -21.97
N THR A 171 -3.21 -30.50 -22.56
CA THR A 171 -2.21 -31.25 -21.80
C THR A 171 -1.46 -30.28 -20.90
N GLY A 172 -1.97 -30.11 -19.68
CA GLY A 172 -1.38 -29.26 -18.66
C GLY A 172 -0.07 -29.82 -18.13
N TYR A 173 0.35 -29.35 -16.96
CA TYR A 173 1.58 -29.81 -16.33
C TYR A 173 1.49 -31.29 -15.94
N THR A 174 2.55 -32.05 -16.23
CA THR A 174 2.69 -33.41 -15.68
C THR A 174 2.90 -33.34 -14.16
N PRO A 175 2.51 -34.38 -13.41
CA PRO A 175 2.70 -34.40 -11.96
C PRO A 175 4.17 -34.20 -11.54
N GLU A 176 5.12 -34.72 -12.31
CA GLU A 176 6.56 -34.56 -12.08
C GLU A 176 7.02 -33.10 -12.24
N GLN A 177 6.55 -32.41 -13.28
CA GLN A 177 6.84 -30.99 -13.50
C GLN A 177 6.23 -30.12 -12.40
N ASN A 178 5.02 -30.45 -11.96
CA ASN A 178 4.37 -29.75 -10.85
C ASN A 178 5.17 -29.89 -9.55
N LEU A 179 5.75 -31.06 -9.25
CA LEU A 179 6.55 -31.28 -8.05
C LEU A 179 7.80 -30.39 -8.04
N LEU A 180 8.46 -30.22 -9.20
CA LEU A 180 9.69 -29.44 -9.33
C LEU A 180 9.44 -27.93 -9.24
N PHE A 181 8.44 -27.41 -9.98
CA PHE A 181 8.26 -25.97 -10.14
C PHE A 181 7.28 -25.35 -9.13
N SER A 182 6.35 -26.11 -8.56
CA SER A 182 5.41 -25.59 -7.55
C SER A 182 6.09 -24.95 -6.33
N PRO A 183 7.13 -25.55 -5.70
CA PRO A 183 7.77 -24.91 -4.54
C PRO A 183 8.48 -23.61 -4.93
N VAL A 184 9.13 -23.57 -6.10
CA VAL A 184 9.78 -22.36 -6.62
C VAL A 184 8.76 -21.24 -6.84
N MET A 185 7.64 -21.56 -7.50
CA MET A 185 6.57 -20.59 -7.76
C MET A 185 5.92 -20.13 -6.46
N THR A 186 5.70 -21.04 -5.51
CA THR A 186 5.14 -20.72 -4.19
C THR A 186 6.07 -19.78 -3.41
N ALA A 187 7.37 -20.05 -3.39
CA ALA A 187 8.34 -19.18 -2.73
C ALA A 187 8.35 -17.76 -3.34
N LEU A 188 8.31 -17.65 -4.66
CA LEU A 188 8.22 -16.36 -5.35
C LEU A 188 6.90 -15.63 -5.02
N TYR A 189 5.76 -16.33 -4.94
CA TYR A 189 4.50 -15.73 -4.49
C TYR A 189 4.54 -15.28 -3.03
N ILE A 190 5.17 -16.04 -2.14
CA ILE A 190 5.34 -15.65 -0.73
C ILE A 190 6.17 -14.37 -0.64
N LEU A 191 7.29 -14.28 -1.34
CA LEU A 191 8.11 -13.06 -1.39
C LEU A 191 7.31 -11.87 -1.92
N PHE A 192 6.46 -12.11 -2.93
CA PHE A 192 5.61 -11.07 -3.47
C PHE A 192 4.53 -10.62 -2.47
N MET A 193 3.89 -11.56 -1.77
CA MET A 193 2.92 -11.25 -0.70
C MET A 193 3.57 -10.46 0.44
N ILE A 194 4.75 -10.87 0.91
CA ILE A 194 5.53 -10.15 1.93
C ILE A 194 5.80 -8.72 1.48
N ARG A 195 6.16 -8.53 0.20
CA ARG A 195 6.43 -7.19 -0.32
C ARG A 195 5.17 -6.31 -0.39
N VAL A 196 4.04 -6.85 -0.86
CA VAL A 196 2.77 -6.12 -0.93
C VAL A 196 2.26 -5.77 0.46
N LEU A 197 2.31 -6.70 1.41
CA LEU A 197 1.97 -6.46 2.81
C LEU A 197 2.94 -5.45 3.45
N GLY A 198 4.25 -5.60 3.25
CA GLY A 198 5.25 -4.68 3.78
C GLY A 198 5.06 -3.25 3.25
N ALA A 199 4.75 -3.09 1.97
CA ALA A 199 4.40 -1.79 1.40
C ALA A 199 3.12 -1.22 2.03
N HIS A 200 2.10 -2.05 2.26
CA HIS A 200 0.88 -1.64 2.94
C HIS A 200 1.11 -1.19 4.38
N TYR A 201 1.84 -1.97 5.19
CA TYR A 201 2.17 -1.62 6.57
C TYR A 201 2.98 -0.33 6.65
N ARG A 202 3.99 -0.17 5.78
CA ARG A 202 4.76 1.08 5.69
C ARG A 202 3.85 2.27 5.37
N ASN A 203 2.89 2.09 4.48
CA ASN A 203 1.94 3.14 4.12
C ASN A 203 1.01 3.52 5.30
N ILE A 204 0.57 2.56 6.10
CA ILE A 204 -0.20 2.82 7.32
C ILE A 204 0.64 3.62 8.32
N PHE A 205 1.87 3.19 8.57
CA PHE A 205 2.76 3.85 9.53
C PHE A 205 3.04 5.31 9.16
N ILE A 206 3.34 5.58 7.88
CA ILE A 206 3.54 6.96 7.39
C ILE A 206 2.27 7.79 7.59
N TYR A 207 1.10 7.22 7.28
CA TYR A 207 -0.17 7.91 7.46
C TYR A 207 -0.47 8.23 8.93
N GLU A 208 -0.18 7.31 9.85
CA GLU A 208 -0.34 7.56 11.29
C GLU A 208 0.64 8.63 11.79
N GLN A 209 1.90 8.58 11.36
CA GLN A 209 2.91 9.58 11.70
C GLN A 209 2.50 10.98 11.26
N GLU A 210 2.01 11.13 10.03
CA GLU A 210 1.53 12.42 9.53
C GLU A 210 0.30 12.94 10.29
N LYS A 211 -0.63 12.04 10.64
CA LYS A 211 -1.80 12.40 11.47
C LYS A 211 -1.37 12.90 12.85
N THR A 212 -0.37 12.27 13.45
CA THR A 212 0.20 12.70 14.74
C THR A 212 0.87 14.07 14.61
N LEU A 213 1.68 14.30 13.56
CA LEU A 213 2.29 15.59 13.29
C LEU A 213 1.26 16.69 13.03
N GLN A 214 0.16 16.41 12.33
CA GLN A 214 -0.92 17.36 12.11
C GLN A 214 -1.61 17.74 13.43
N LYS A 215 -1.89 16.76 14.30
CA LYS A 215 -2.43 17.02 15.64
C LYS A 215 -1.48 17.87 16.49
N GLN A 216 -0.19 17.56 16.48
CA GLN A 216 0.83 18.34 17.18
C GLN A 216 0.90 19.79 16.67
N ARG A 217 0.84 20.00 15.34
CA ARG A 217 0.81 21.35 14.75
C ARG A 217 -0.44 22.12 15.12
N GLN A 218 -1.62 21.48 15.10
CA GLN A 218 -2.87 22.10 15.53
C GLN A 218 -2.79 22.52 17.01
N HIS A 219 -2.33 21.62 17.87
CA HIS A 219 -2.14 21.91 19.30
C HIS A 219 -1.16 23.07 19.53
N SER A 220 0.00 23.03 18.85
CA SER A 220 0.99 24.11 18.90
C SER A 220 0.43 25.45 18.41
N SER A 221 -0.38 25.45 17.34
CA SER A 221 -1.02 26.67 16.82
C SER A 221 -2.04 27.27 17.79
N LEU A 222 -2.83 26.42 18.45
CA LEU A 222 -3.77 26.84 19.48
C LEU A 222 -3.02 27.45 20.67
N LEU A 223 -1.97 26.77 21.13
CA LEU A 223 -1.15 27.22 22.24
C LEU A 223 -0.48 28.57 21.95
N ASN A 224 0.09 28.73 20.75
CA ASN A 224 0.65 30.01 20.32
C ASN A 224 -0.41 31.12 20.27
N GLN A 225 -1.63 30.81 19.83
CA GLN A 225 -2.74 31.77 19.84
C GLN A 225 -3.15 32.17 21.27
N HIS A 226 -3.19 31.22 22.21
CA HIS A 226 -3.49 31.47 23.62
C HIS A 226 -2.40 32.31 24.30
N LEU A 227 -1.13 31.93 24.13
CA LEU A 227 0.01 32.70 24.63
C LEU A 227 0.06 34.12 24.03
N THR A 228 -0.22 34.27 22.73
CA THR A 228 -0.25 35.58 22.09
C THR A 228 -1.38 36.46 22.65
N LYS A 229 -2.57 35.89 22.90
CA LYS A 229 -3.67 36.62 23.54
C LYS A 229 -3.28 37.08 24.95
N GLN A 230 -2.72 36.19 25.76
CA GLN A 230 -2.28 36.51 27.12
C GLN A 230 -1.16 37.56 27.13
N PHE A 231 -0.19 37.47 26.21
CA PHE A 231 0.88 38.44 26.05
C PHE A 231 0.37 39.83 25.61
N ILE A 232 -0.62 39.90 24.71
CA ILE A 232 -1.23 41.17 24.30
C ILE A 232 -1.98 41.82 25.47
N ILE A 233 -2.70 41.02 26.28
CA ILE A 233 -3.38 41.51 27.49
C ILE A 233 -2.35 42.08 28.47
N LEU A 234 -1.27 41.36 28.73
CA LEU A 234 -0.16 41.79 29.59
C LEU A 234 0.44 43.12 29.12
N LYS A 235 0.70 43.23 27.80
CA LYS A 235 1.26 44.44 27.18
C LYS A 235 0.29 45.62 27.23
N GLY A 236 -1.01 45.37 27.06
CA GLY A 236 -2.06 46.38 27.20
C GLY A 236 -2.18 46.93 28.63
N LEU A 237 -2.11 46.04 29.62
CA LEU A 237 -2.09 46.42 31.05
C LEU A 237 -0.83 47.21 31.41
N SER A 238 0.33 46.81 30.88
CA SER A 238 1.60 47.52 31.08
C SER A 238 1.61 48.93 30.46
N ARG A 239 1.04 49.11 29.27
CA ARG A 239 1.01 50.40 28.55
C ARG A 239 -0.02 51.40 29.11
N SER A 240 -0.97 50.95 29.93
CA SER A 240 -2.04 51.78 30.50
C SER A 240 -1.55 52.80 31.56
N GLY A 241 -0.36 52.60 32.14
CA GLY A 241 0.37 53.64 32.90
C GLY A 241 -0.35 54.28 34.10
N LYS A 242 -1.53 53.78 34.51
CA LYS A 242 -2.29 54.31 35.65
C LYS A 242 -1.94 53.55 36.93
N SER A 243 -1.04 54.14 37.71
CA SER A 243 -0.53 53.65 38.99
C SER A 243 -1.59 53.39 40.09
N LYS A 244 -2.85 53.75 39.86
CA LYS A 244 -3.95 53.65 40.83
C LYS A 244 -4.66 52.29 40.87
N TYR A 245 -4.32 51.36 39.97
CA TYR A 245 -4.89 50.00 39.89
C TYR A 245 -3.88 48.89 40.21
N LEU A 246 -2.68 49.21 40.71
CA LEU A 246 -1.54 48.29 40.75
C LEU A 246 -1.74 47.01 41.61
N ASP A 247 -2.56 47.05 42.67
CA ASP A 247 -2.75 45.89 43.55
C ASP A 247 -3.73 44.86 42.96
N GLY A 248 -4.89 45.26 42.45
CA GLY A 248 -5.82 44.34 41.79
C GLY A 248 -5.30 43.82 40.43
N ASN A 249 -4.35 44.55 39.82
CA ASN A 249 -3.74 44.16 38.55
C ASN A 249 -2.56 43.19 38.74
N LYS A 250 -1.99 43.07 39.95
CA LYS A 250 -0.96 42.06 40.28
C LYS A 250 -1.54 40.65 40.34
N GLU A 251 -2.71 40.47 40.96
CA GLU A 251 -3.39 39.16 40.97
C GLU A 251 -3.80 38.71 39.56
N LEU A 252 -4.26 39.65 38.71
CA LEU A 252 -4.55 39.35 37.30
C LEU A 252 -3.28 39.02 36.50
N LEU A 253 -2.15 39.67 36.82
CA LEU A 253 -0.84 39.38 36.21
C LEU A 253 -0.33 38.00 36.62
N GLU A 254 -0.41 37.66 37.91
CA GLU A 254 -0.06 36.34 38.47
C GLU A 254 -0.97 35.24 37.93
N ALA A 255 -2.28 35.48 37.83
CA ALA A 255 -3.21 34.55 37.23
C ALA A 255 -2.91 34.33 35.73
N CYS A 256 -2.53 35.38 35.00
CA CYS A 256 -2.16 35.26 33.59
C CYS A 256 -0.82 34.54 33.42
N LEU A 257 0.18 34.81 34.27
CA LEU A 257 1.47 34.12 34.30
C LEU A 257 1.32 32.64 34.70
N GLY A 258 0.48 32.35 35.70
CA GLY A 258 0.18 30.98 36.13
C GLY A 258 -0.58 30.20 35.05
N GLU A 259 -1.47 30.84 34.30
CA GLU A 259 -2.14 30.19 33.17
C GLU A 259 -1.17 29.98 31.99
N ILE A 260 -0.23 30.89 31.74
CA ILE A 260 0.87 30.70 30.76
C ILE A 260 1.74 29.52 31.17
N GLU A 261 2.14 29.44 32.45
CA GLU A 261 2.95 28.35 33.00
C GLU A 261 2.22 27.01 32.85
N LYS A 262 0.94 26.95 33.20
CA LYS A 262 0.09 25.76 33.03
C LYS A 262 -0.08 25.35 31.57
N GLN A 263 -0.23 26.30 30.65
CA GLN A 263 -0.28 26.02 29.21
C GLN A 263 1.06 25.46 28.71
N CYS A 264 2.18 26.00 29.17
CA CYS A 264 3.52 25.50 28.85
C CYS A 264 3.77 24.11 29.44
N GLU A 265 3.38 23.85 30.69
CA GLU A 265 3.52 22.56 31.36
C GLU A 265 2.67 21.49 30.66
N SER A 266 1.42 21.81 30.30
CA SER A 266 0.58 20.92 29.48
C SER A 266 1.17 20.63 28.10
N ALA A 267 1.89 21.58 27.49
CA ALA A 267 2.59 21.38 26.23
C ALA A 267 3.79 20.44 26.38
N ILE A 268 4.54 20.61 27.47
CA ILE A 268 5.70 19.77 27.81
C ILE A 268 5.22 18.34 28.06
N ASP A 269 4.18 18.15 28.87
CA ASP A 269 3.59 16.82 29.11
C ASP A 269 3.09 16.15 27.82
N TYR A 270 2.53 16.91 26.89
CA TYR A 270 2.09 16.37 25.59
C TYR A 270 3.27 15.98 24.68
N LEU A 271 4.37 16.74 24.72
CA LEU A 271 5.60 16.44 23.98
C LEU A 271 6.32 15.23 24.58
N ASP A 272 6.36 15.12 25.91
CA ASP A 272 7.03 14.03 26.62
C ASP A 272 6.26 12.71 26.49
N ASN A 273 4.92 12.75 26.56
CA ASN A 273 4.08 11.60 26.23
C ASN A 273 4.16 11.21 24.74
N GLY A 274 4.41 12.17 23.85
CA GLY A 274 4.70 11.89 22.43
C GLY A 274 6.03 11.16 22.23
N HIS A 275 7.06 11.50 23.02
CA HIS A 275 8.36 10.83 23.01
C HIS A 275 8.30 9.41 23.62
N HIS A 276 7.42 9.17 24.59
CA HIS A 276 7.24 7.86 25.21
C HIS A 276 6.54 6.82 24.32
N VAL A 277 5.68 7.27 23.40
CA VAL A 277 5.07 6.37 22.39
C VAL A 277 6.10 5.94 21.33
N ASP A 278 7.01 6.85 20.94
CA ASP A 278 8.11 6.54 20.01
C ASP A 278 9.22 5.68 20.66
N SER A 279 9.41 5.75 21.99
CA SER A 279 10.39 4.91 22.70
C SER A 279 9.86 3.52 23.05
N ASN A 280 8.57 3.36 23.37
CA ASN A 280 7.95 2.03 23.52
C ASN A 280 7.85 1.29 22.18
N ALA A 281 7.59 1.99 21.07
CA ALA A 281 7.62 1.38 19.73
C ALA A 281 9.03 0.93 19.28
N ARG A 282 10.10 1.42 19.93
CA ARG A 282 11.49 0.95 19.73
C ARG A 282 11.94 -0.09 20.76
N ALA A 283 11.24 -0.23 21.89
CA ALA A 283 11.56 -1.20 22.92
C ALA A 283 10.84 -2.56 22.73
N GLU A 284 9.81 -2.61 21.90
CA GLU A 284 9.10 -3.86 21.52
C GLU A 284 9.56 -4.47 20.17
N HIS A 285 10.69 -4.00 19.62
CA HIS A 285 11.35 -4.60 18.45
C HIS A 285 12.72 -5.18 18.76
#